data_AF-A0A3L8D7Z0-F1
#
_entry.id   AF-A0A3L8D7Z0-F1
#
_cell.length_a   1.000
_cell.length_b   1.000
_cell.length_c   1.000
_cell.angle_alpha   90.00
_cell.angle_beta   90.00
_cell.angle_gamma   90.00
#
_symmetry.space_group_name_H-M   'P 1'
#
loop_
_entity.id
_entity.type
_entity.pdbx_description
1 polymer ?
#
loop_
_entity_poly.entity_id
_entity_poly.type
_entity_poly.pdbx_seq_one_letter_code
_entity_poly.pdbx_strand_id
1 'polypeptide(L)'
;MEPGTSGSVDDYTEIIQRLPVYLKFAYGMGHVLNDICASMWFTYLLVFFHLVLGFDPTLAGVVLFIGQVADAVVTPFVGLHSDKNDNFWLCRYGRRKTWHLLGTICVILGFPFIFSQCIGCKDAHQWAQLVYYAAFVIIFQFGWAAVQISHLALVPDLTPAEHERTELIAIR
;
A
#
# COMPACT_ATOMS: atom_id res chain seq x y z
N MET A 1 -64.87 -9.29 11.80
CA MET A 1 -64.62 -9.72 10.41
C MET A 1 -63.51 -8.85 9.88
N GLU A 2 -62.36 -9.50 9.65
CA GLU A 2 -61.04 -9.02 9.21
C GLU A 2 -61.04 -8.20 7.89
N PRO A 3 -59.90 -7.65 7.39
CA PRO A 3 -58.49 -7.72 7.84
C PRO A 3 -57.85 -6.32 8.00
N GLY A 4 -56.71 -6.08 8.67
CA GLY A 4 -55.41 -6.73 8.49
C GLY A 4 -54.56 -5.93 7.48
N THR A 5 -53.93 -4.84 7.93
CA THR A 5 -52.86 -4.15 7.18
C THR A 5 -51.62 -4.00 8.06
N SER A 6 -50.98 -5.13 8.34
CA SER A 6 -49.57 -5.20 8.71
C SER A 6 -48.74 -4.97 7.43
N GLY A 7 -48.66 -3.71 6.99
CA GLY A 7 -47.86 -3.30 5.85
C GLY A 7 -46.45 -2.93 6.28
N SER A 8 -45.48 -3.77 5.90
CA SER A 8 -44.13 -3.36 5.49
C SER A 8 -43.26 -2.60 6.51
N VAL A 9 -42.98 -3.19 7.67
CA VAL A 9 -41.81 -2.79 8.49
C VAL A 9 -40.65 -3.79 8.36
N ASP A 10 -40.85 -4.90 7.65
CA ASP A 10 -39.87 -6.00 7.54
C ASP A 10 -38.86 -5.87 6.38
N ASP A 11 -38.74 -4.72 5.70
CA ASP A 11 -37.88 -4.57 4.50
C ASP A 11 -36.63 -3.68 4.69
N TYR A 12 -36.36 -3.21 5.92
CA TYR A 12 -35.15 -2.43 6.25
C TYR A 12 -34.13 -3.21 7.07
N THR A 13 -34.28 -4.53 7.18
CA THR A 13 -33.16 -5.36 7.64
C THR A 13 -32.26 -5.58 6.44
N GLU A 14 -31.53 -4.52 6.07
CA GLU A 14 -30.30 -4.65 5.30
C GLU A 14 -29.55 -5.80 5.99
N ILE A 15 -29.44 -6.95 5.31
CA ILE A 15 -28.73 -8.11 5.85
C ILE A 15 -27.30 -7.62 6.01
N ILE A 16 -26.93 -7.13 7.20
CA ILE A 16 -25.56 -6.74 7.53
C ILE A 16 -24.78 -8.04 7.47
N GLN A 17 -24.28 -8.35 6.29
CA GLN A 17 -23.51 -9.53 6.02
C GLN A 17 -22.17 -9.32 6.73
N ARG A 18 -22.10 -9.78 7.99
CA ARG A 18 -20.91 -9.66 8.82
C ARG A 18 -19.73 -10.24 8.07
N LEU A 19 -18.62 -9.49 8.02
CA LEU A 19 -17.42 -10.00 7.38
C LEU A 19 -16.95 -11.26 8.11
N PRO A 20 -16.56 -12.30 7.38
CA PRO A 20 -15.97 -13.46 8.01
C PRO A 20 -14.65 -13.06 8.69
N VAL A 21 -14.45 -13.55 9.90
CA VAL A 21 -13.34 -13.16 10.79
C VAL A 21 -11.97 -13.37 10.14
N TYR A 22 -11.81 -14.40 9.30
CA TYR A 22 -10.56 -14.63 8.56
C TYR A 22 -10.20 -13.44 7.64
N LEU A 23 -11.20 -12.78 7.06
CA LEU A 23 -10.98 -11.68 6.13
C LEU A 23 -10.60 -10.41 6.89
N LYS A 24 -11.16 -10.22 8.10
CA LYS A 24 -10.73 -9.16 9.03
C LYS A 24 -9.25 -9.34 9.42
N PHE A 25 -8.85 -10.56 9.79
CA PHE A 25 -7.44 -10.86 10.13
C PHE A 25 -6.51 -10.69 8.93
N ALA A 26 -6.89 -11.17 7.74
CA ALA A 26 -6.08 -11.02 6.54
C ALA A 26 -5.88 -9.54 6.15
N TYR A 27 -6.94 -8.73 6.23
CA TYR A 27 -6.88 -7.29 6.00
C TYR A 27 -6.00 -6.60 7.05
N GLY A 28 -6.22 -6.89 8.34
CA GLY A 28 -5.42 -6.33 9.43
C GLY A 28 -3.92 -6.66 9.32
N MET A 29 -3.58 -7.89 8.91
CA MET A 29 -2.18 -8.27 8.67
C MET A 29 -1.53 -7.43 7.56
N GLY A 30 -2.26 -7.17 6.48
CA GLY A 30 -1.81 -6.25 5.42
C GLY A 30 -1.63 -4.82 5.93
N HIS A 31 -2.52 -4.37 6.83
CA HIS A 31 -2.42 -3.05 7.43
C HIS A 31 -1.19 -2.91 8.32
N VAL A 32 -0.94 -3.88 9.22
CA VAL A 32 0.26 -3.93 10.07
C VAL A 32 1.53 -3.94 9.22
N LEU A 33 1.56 -4.72 8.14
CA LEU A 33 2.72 -4.77 7.23
C LEU A 33 2.99 -3.40 6.60
N ASN A 34 1.94 -2.70 6.16
CA ASN A 34 2.07 -1.35 5.64
C ASN A 34 2.62 -0.38 6.70
N ASP A 35 2.09 -0.42 7.93
CA ASP A 35 2.52 0.47 9.01
C ASP A 35 4.00 0.25 9.38
N ILE A 36 4.47 -1.00 9.41
CA ILE A 36 5.88 -1.32 9.62
C ILE A 36 6.74 -0.81 8.46
N CYS A 37 6.29 -1.01 7.22
CA CYS A 37 7.00 -0.58 6.02
C CYS A 37 7.14 0.95 5.96
N ALA A 38 6.06 1.68 6.25
CA ALA A 38 6.07 3.14 6.38
C ALA A 38 7.02 3.60 7.49
N SER A 39 6.97 2.95 8.65
CA SER A 39 7.85 3.27 9.78
C SER A 39 9.32 3.11 9.40
N MET A 40 9.67 2.00 8.73
CA MET A 40 11.02 1.75 8.22
C MET A 40 11.44 2.81 7.19
N TRP A 41 10.55 3.20 6.28
CA TRP A 41 10.81 4.21 5.26
C TRP A 41 11.09 5.60 5.87
N PHE A 42 10.21 6.09 6.75
CA PHE A 42 10.30 7.45 7.28
C PHE A 42 11.34 7.62 8.37
N THR A 43 11.67 6.57 9.12
CA THR A 43 12.58 6.66 10.27
C THR A 43 13.89 5.91 10.03
N TYR A 44 13.82 4.65 9.63
CA TYR A 44 14.99 3.77 9.60
C TYR A 44 15.86 3.95 8.36
N LEU A 45 15.29 4.38 7.22
CA LEU A 45 16.03 4.58 5.97
C LEU A 45 17.28 5.46 6.16
N LEU A 46 17.13 6.65 6.75
CA LEU A 46 18.26 7.57 6.97
C LEU A 46 19.32 6.97 7.89
N VAL A 47 18.87 6.30 8.96
CA VAL A 47 19.75 5.63 9.92
C VAL A 47 20.54 4.51 9.23
N PHE A 48 19.88 3.70 8.40
CA PHE A 48 20.51 2.61 7.67
C PHE A 48 21.54 3.13 6.67
N PHE A 49 21.18 4.12 5.84
CA PHE A 49 22.10 4.66 4.84
C PHE A 49 23.31 5.35 5.48
N HIS A 50 23.11 6.09 6.57
CA HIS A 50 24.21 6.77 7.25
C HIS A 50 25.06 5.83 8.10
N LEU A 51 24.46 5.06 9.02
CA LEU A 51 25.21 4.28 10.02
C LEU A 51 25.62 2.89 9.53
N VAL A 52 24.88 2.28 8.59
CA VAL A 52 25.17 0.92 8.10
C VAL A 52 25.92 0.95 6.78
N LEU A 53 25.47 1.77 5.82
CA LEU A 53 26.13 1.90 4.51
C LEU A 53 27.24 2.95 4.50
N GLY A 54 27.35 3.79 5.53
CA GLY A 54 28.39 4.81 5.64
C GLY A 54 28.24 5.97 4.66
N PHE A 55 27.02 6.22 4.16
CA PHE A 55 26.77 7.37 3.29
C PHE A 55 26.96 8.68 4.06
N ASP A 56 27.44 9.70 3.35
CA ASP A 56 27.35 11.07 3.85
C ASP A 56 25.87 11.40 4.17
N PRO A 57 25.59 12.09 5.30
CA PRO A 57 24.22 12.47 5.67
C PRO A 57 23.47 13.18 4.54
N THR A 58 24.17 14.00 3.75
CA THR A 58 23.57 14.70 2.61
C THR A 58 23.09 13.73 1.55
N LEU A 59 23.89 12.73 1.19
CA LEU A 59 23.51 11.73 0.19
C LEU A 59 22.36 10.84 0.68
N ALA A 60 22.36 10.45 1.96
CA ALA A 60 21.24 9.73 2.57
C ALA A 60 19.94 10.55 2.50
N GLY A 61 20.02 11.86 2.78
CA GLY A 61 18.90 12.79 2.62
C GLY A 61 18.42 12.91 1.17
N VAL A 62 19.33 12.92 0.20
CA VAL A 62 19.00 12.94 -1.23
C VAL A 62 18.23 11.67 -1.64
N VAL A 63 18.62 10.50 -1.14
CA VAL A 63 17.88 9.24 -1.41
C VAL A 63 16.44 9.32 -0.91
N LEU A 64 16.24 9.79 0.33
CA LEU A 64 14.90 10.01 0.87
C LEU A 64 14.12 11.03 0.03
N PHE A 65 14.75 12.15 -0.35
CA PHE A 65 14.14 13.19 -1.16
C PHE A 65 13.68 12.68 -2.53
N ILE A 66 14.50 11.88 -3.22
CA ILE A 66 14.12 11.22 -4.48
C ILE A 66 12.86 10.39 -4.28
N GLY A 67 12.78 9.63 -3.18
CA GLY A 67 11.59 8.86 -2.85
C GLY A 67 10.35 9.72 -2.61
N GLN A 68 10.47 10.85 -1.91
CA GLN A 68 9.34 11.78 -1.70
C GLN A 68 8.85 12.37 -3.04
N VAL A 69 9.78 12.76 -3.92
CA VAL A 69 9.42 13.27 -5.25
C VAL A 69 8.73 12.20 -6.10
N ALA A 70 9.27 10.97 -6.08
CA ALA A 70 8.66 9.85 -6.79
C ALA A 70 7.24 9.57 -6.28
N ASP A 71 7.02 9.54 -4.97
CA ASP A 71 5.71 9.32 -4.37
C ASP A 71 4.70 10.42 -4.72
N ALA A 72 5.14 11.69 -4.70
CA ALA A 72 4.31 12.83 -5.08
C ALA A 72 3.82 12.76 -6.54
N VAL A 73 4.63 12.18 -7.44
CA VAL A 73 4.25 11.99 -8.85
C VAL A 73 3.42 10.72 -9.04
N VAL A 74 3.79 9.63 -8.37
CA VAL A 74 3.18 8.32 -8.59
C VAL A 74 1.82 8.20 -7.92
N THR A 75 1.61 8.81 -6.75
CA THR A 75 0.33 8.80 -6.03
C THR A 75 -0.86 9.28 -6.90
N PRO A 76 -0.81 10.47 -7.54
CA PRO A 76 -1.91 10.90 -8.42
C PRO A 76 -1.99 10.06 -9.70
N PHE A 77 -0.86 9.59 -10.23
CA PHE A 77 -0.85 8.71 -11.41
C PHE A 77 -1.60 7.41 -11.13
N VAL A 78 -1.25 6.74 -10.04
CA VAL A 78 -1.88 5.50 -9.59
C VAL A 78 -3.34 5.75 -9.24
N GLY A 79 -3.66 6.80 -8.48
CA GLY A 79 -5.04 7.10 -8.11
C GLY A 79 -5.96 7.28 -9.33
N LEU A 80 -5.51 8.02 -10.35
CA LEU A 80 -6.28 8.21 -11.58
C LEU A 80 -6.41 6.93 -12.41
N HIS A 81 -5.37 6.10 -12.50
CA HIS A 81 -5.41 4.86 -13.29
C HIS A 81 -6.09 3.70 -12.54
N SER A 82 -6.03 3.68 -11.21
CA SER A 82 -6.74 2.70 -10.39
C SER A 82 -8.24 2.91 -10.38
N ASP A 83 -8.69 4.14 -10.65
CA ASP A 83 -10.10 4.52 -10.71
C ASP A 83 -10.72 4.50 -12.11
N LYS A 84 -9.91 4.50 -13.17
CA LYS A 84 -10.40 4.35 -14.55
C LYS A 84 -10.85 2.91 -14.83
N ASN A 85 -11.88 2.76 -15.67
CA ASN A 85 -12.38 1.47 -16.15
C ASN A 85 -11.52 0.97 -17.30
N ASP A 86 -10.31 0.51 -17.00
CA ASP A 86 -9.47 -0.09 -18.03
C ASP A 86 -9.77 -1.59 -18.17
N ASN A 87 -10.09 -1.97 -19.42
CA ASN A 87 -10.19 -3.34 -19.94
C ASN A 87 -8.81 -4.03 -19.97
N PHE A 88 -8.02 -3.87 -18.91
CA PHE A 88 -6.72 -4.50 -18.79
C PHE A 88 -6.92 -6.00 -18.58
N TRP A 89 -6.20 -6.84 -19.33
CA TRP A 89 -6.37 -8.31 -19.33
C TRP A 89 -6.18 -8.94 -17.92
N LEU A 90 -5.45 -8.26 -17.03
CA LEU A 90 -5.28 -8.64 -15.62
C LEU A 90 -6.44 -8.19 -14.68
N CYS A 91 -7.45 -7.45 -15.15
CA CYS A 91 -8.64 -7.07 -14.37
C CYS A 91 -9.62 -8.23 -14.13
N ARG A 92 -9.33 -9.45 -14.60
CA ARG A 92 -10.19 -10.64 -14.40
C ARG A 92 -10.40 -10.99 -12.90
N TYR A 93 -9.53 -10.51 -12.01
CA TYR A 93 -9.59 -10.74 -10.56
C TYR A 93 -10.16 -9.53 -9.76
N GLY A 94 -10.60 -8.47 -10.45
CA GLY A 94 -11.08 -7.23 -9.85
C GLY A 94 -10.01 -6.14 -9.78
N ARG A 95 -10.35 -4.94 -10.27
CA ARG A 95 -9.44 -3.79 -10.47
C ARG A 95 -8.57 -3.46 -9.25
N ARG A 96 -9.20 -3.31 -8.07
CA ARG A 96 -8.50 -2.95 -6.82
C ARG A 96 -7.55 -4.05 -6.37
N LYS A 97 -7.91 -5.33 -6.56
CA LYS A 97 -7.03 -6.46 -6.23
C LYS A 97 -5.84 -6.56 -7.18
N THR A 98 -6.02 -6.27 -8.46
CA THR A 98 -4.93 -6.28 -9.45
C THR A 98 -3.90 -5.19 -9.15
N TRP A 99 -4.33 -3.95 -8.88
CA TRP A 99 -3.43 -2.86 -8.51
C TRP A 99 -2.73 -3.12 -7.17
N HIS A 100 -3.45 -3.66 -6.20
CA HIS A 100 -2.86 -4.06 -4.92
C HIS A 100 -1.78 -5.14 -5.12
N LEU A 101 -2.08 -6.21 -5.88
CA LEU A 101 -1.12 -7.29 -6.15
C LEU A 101 0.13 -6.79 -6.90
N LEU A 102 -0.06 -5.95 -7.93
CA LEU A 102 1.04 -5.34 -8.67
C LEU A 102 1.92 -4.50 -7.74
N GLY A 103 1.29 -3.68 -6.91
CA GLY A 103 1.99 -2.88 -5.91
C GLY A 103 2.76 -3.76 -4.92
N THR A 104 2.15 -4.83 -4.40
CA THR A 104 2.79 -5.76 -3.47
C THR A 104 4.03 -6.41 -4.08
N ILE A 105 3.97 -6.81 -5.36
CA ILE A 105 5.13 -7.35 -6.07
C ILE A 105 6.25 -6.31 -6.16
N CYS A 106 5.93 -5.06 -6.52
CA CYS A 106 6.90 -3.97 -6.55
C CYS A 106 7.52 -3.70 -5.16
N VAL A 107 6.74 -3.75 -4.09
CA VAL A 107 7.24 -3.60 -2.71
C VAL A 107 8.17 -4.75 -2.33
N ILE A 108 7.79 -6.01 -2.61
CA ILE A 108 8.61 -7.19 -2.32
C ILE A 108 9.94 -7.14 -3.09
N LEU A 109 9.94 -6.62 -4.31
CA LEU A 109 11.15 -6.49 -5.12
C LEU A 109 11.97 -5.23 -4.82
N GLY A 110 11.37 -4.17 -4.29
CA GLY A 110 12.07 -2.93 -3.98
C GLY A 110 12.62 -2.89 -2.55
N PHE A 111 11.78 -3.22 -1.58
CA PHE A 111 12.04 -2.99 -0.16
C PHE A 111 13.26 -3.76 0.38
N PRO A 112 13.43 -5.07 0.13
CA PRO A 112 14.63 -5.78 0.60
C PRO A 112 15.91 -5.27 -0.04
N PHE A 113 15.85 -4.81 -1.29
CA PHE A 113 17.03 -4.32 -2.02
C PHE A 113 17.50 -2.95 -1.50
N ILE A 114 16.58 -2.09 -1.07
CA ILE A 114 16.90 -0.81 -0.41
C ILE A 114 17.69 -1.03 0.88
N PHE A 115 17.29 -2.04 1.68
CA PHE A 115 17.94 -2.37 2.95
C PHE A 115 19.03 -3.45 2.84
N SER A 116 19.47 -3.76 1.63
CA SER A 116 20.60 -4.66 1.38
C SER A 116 21.86 -3.86 1.01
N GLN A 117 23.04 -4.44 1.27
CA GLN A 117 24.28 -3.91 0.73
C GLN A 117 24.26 -3.97 -0.81
N CYS A 118 24.79 -2.95 -1.47
CA CYS A 118 24.80 -2.92 -2.93
C CYS A 118 25.48 -4.18 -3.51
N ILE A 119 24.73 -4.90 -4.34
CA ILE A 119 25.20 -6.12 -4.99
C ILE A 119 26.14 -5.72 -6.13
N GLY A 120 27.43 -6.03 -5.96
CA GLY A 120 28.45 -5.76 -6.99
C GLY A 120 28.97 -4.33 -7.06
N CYS A 121 28.53 -3.42 -6.17
CA CYS A 121 29.03 -2.03 -6.13
C CYS A 121 29.51 -1.57 -4.74
N LYS A 122 29.85 -2.52 -3.86
CA LYS A 122 30.27 -2.25 -2.47
C LYS A 122 31.43 -1.23 -2.36
N ASP A 123 32.42 -1.34 -3.24
CA ASP A 123 33.60 -0.46 -3.25
C ASP A 123 33.47 0.68 -4.29
N ALA A 124 32.30 0.84 -4.92
CA ALA A 124 32.07 1.89 -5.89
C ALA A 124 31.87 3.26 -5.22
N HIS A 125 32.10 4.33 -5.97
CA HIS A 125 31.87 5.70 -5.50
C HIS A 125 30.41 5.88 -5.03
N GLN A 126 30.18 6.62 -3.93
CA GLN A 126 28.86 6.77 -3.32
C GLN A 126 27.80 7.30 -4.29
N TRP A 127 28.16 8.18 -5.23
CA TRP A 127 27.27 8.62 -6.32
C TRP A 127 26.75 7.48 -7.21
N ALA A 128 27.59 6.48 -7.53
CA ALA A 128 27.15 5.32 -8.30
C ALA A 128 26.19 4.43 -7.49
N GLN A 129 26.49 4.26 -6.19
CA GLN A 129 25.59 3.56 -5.26
C GLN A 129 24.25 4.32 -5.10
N LEU A 130 24.27 5.66 -5.11
CA LEU A 130 23.06 6.48 -5.06
C LEU A 130 22.15 6.23 -6.25
N VAL A 131 22.69 6.14 -7.47
CA VAL A 131 21.87 5.81 -8.67
C VAL A 131 21.24 4.42 -8.54
N TYR A 132 22.01 3.44 -8.03
CA TYR A 132 21.49 2.10 -7.75
C TYR A 132 20.31 2.15 -6.76
N TYR A 133 20.49 2.77 -5.59
CA TYR A 133 19.43 2.86 -4.59
C TYR A 133 18.24 3.71 -5.05
N ALA A 134 18.46 4.79 -5.80
CA ALA A 134 17.41 5.62 -6.36
C ALA A 134 16.46 4.82 -7.27
N ALA A 135 16.98 3.88 -8.08
CA ALA A 135 16.14 3.02 -8.91
C ALA A 135 15.21 2.14 -8.08
N PHE A 136 15.73 1.47 -7.04
CA PHE A 136 14.91 0.64 -6.15
C PHE A 136 13.92 1.45 -5.32
N VAL A 137 14.33 2.65 -4.87
CA VAL A 137 13.45 3.60 -4.20
C VAL A 137 12.28 3.98 -5.10
N ILE A 138 12.51 4.32 -6.37
CA ILE A 138 11.43 4.69 -7.28
C ILE A 138 10.45 3.52 -7.49
N ILE A 139 10.97 2.29 -7.67
CA ILE A 139 10.14 1.07 -7.78
C ILE A 139 9.33 0.86 -6.50
N PHE A 140 9.96 1.01 -5.33
CA PHE A 140 9.31 0.89 -4.04
C PHE A 140 8.20 1.93 -3.86
N GLN A 141 8.44 3.21 -4.17
CA GLN A 141 7.43 4.27 -4.05
C GLN A 141 6.25 4.02 -4.99
N PHE A 142 6.49 3.48 -6.19
CA PHE A 142 5.41 3.06 -7.06
C PHE A 142 4.59 1.92 -6.46
N GLY A 143 5.25 0.90 -5.92
CA GLY A 143 4.59 -0.19 -5.24
C GLY A 143 3.78 0.27 -4.03
N TRP A 144 4.38 1.14 -3.22
CA TRP A 144 3.81 1.72 -2.01
C TRP A 144 2.52 2.47 -2.31
N ALA A 145 2.54 3.41 -3.27
CA ALA A 145 1.36 4.15 -3.69
C ALA A 145 0.24 3.21 -4.20
N ALA A 146 0.58 2.22 -5.02
CA ALA A 146 -0.37 1.22 -5.54
C ALA A 146 -1.01 0.37 -4.44
N VAL A 147 -0.21 -0.12 -3.48
CA VAL A 147 -0.69 -0.90 -2.33
C VAL A 147 -1.60 -0.04 -1.47
N GLN A 148 -1.13 1.14 -1.05
CA GLN A 148 -1.84 1.98 -0.09
C GLN A 148 -3.18 2.48 -0.62
N ILE A 149 -3.20 3.03 -1.84
CA ILE A 149 -4.43 3.52 -2.47
C ILE A 149 -5.43 2.37 -2.64
N SER A 150 -4.99 1.24 -3.20
CA SER A 150 -5.89 0.11 -3.47
C SER A 150 -6.40 -0.57 -2.19
N HIS A 151 -5.55 -0.63 -1.15
CA HIS A 151 -5.90 -1.22 0.15
C HIS A 151 -6.99 -0.39 0.85
N LEU A 152 -6.81 0.93 0.92
CA LEU A 152 -7.80 1.84 1.51
C LEU A 152 -9.10 1.87 0.71
N ALA A 153 -8.99 1.84 -0.63
CA ALA A 153 -10.16 1.76 -1.50
C ALA A 153 -10.90 0.43 -1.35
N LEU A 154 -10.30 -0.65 -0.86
CA LEU A 154 -10.98 -1.94 -0.70
C LEU A 154 -11.95 -1.95 0.50
N VAL A 155 -11.72 -1.12 1.52
CA VAL A 155 -12.56 -1.04 2.73
C VAL A 155 -14.05 -0.80 2.45
N PRO A 156 -14.44 0.22 1.66
CA PRO A 156 -15.86 0.46 1.38
C PRO A 156 -16.53 -0.63 0.54
N ASP A 157 -15.76 -1.39 -0.26
CA ASP A 157 -16.28 -2.53 -1.04
C ASP A 157 -16.47 -3.79 -0.18
N LEU A 158 -15.69 -3.94 0.88
CA LEU A 158 -15.76 -5.11 1.75
C LEU A 158 -17.04 -5.11 2.60
N THR A 159 -17.44 -3.95 3.13
CA THR A 159 -18.63 -3.84 3.97
C THR A 159 -19.38 -2.52 3.72
N PRO A 160 -20.72 -2.56 3.60
CA PRO A 160 -21.55 -1.37 3.55
C PRO A 160 -21.71 -0.69 4.93
N ALA A 161 -21.51 -1.44 6.03
CA ALA A 161 -21.76 -0.96 7.39
C ALA A 161 -20.59 -0.11 7.94
N GLU A 162 -20.87 1.14 8.31
CA GLU A 162 -19.85 2.08 8.82
C GLU A 162 -19.12 1.59 10.07
N HIS A 163 -19.82 0.89 10.96
CA HIS A 163 -19.23 0.34 12.17
C HIS A 163 -18.13 -0.69 11.86
N GLU A 164 -18.39 -1.60 10.93
CA GLU A 164 -17.42 -2.63 10.50
C GLU A 164 -16.26 -2.00 9.71
N ARG A 165 -16.48 -0.90 8.96
CA ARG A 165 -15.38 -0.14 8.33
C ARG A 165 -14.44 0.46 9.37
N THR A 166 -15.02 1.06 10.41
CA THR A 166 -14.25 1.67 11.51
C THR A 166 -13.47 0.60 12.27
N GLU A 167 -14.09 -0.55 12.53
CA GLU A 167 -13.43 -1.70 13.15
C GLU A 167 -12.25 -2.20 12.29
N LEU A 168 -12.43 -2.35 10.97
CA LEU A 168 -11.37 -2.79 10.05
C LEU A 168 -10.18 -1.83 10.00
N ILE A 169 -10.43 -0.52 10.00
CA ILE A 169 -9.37 0.50 10.01
C ILE A 169 -8.68 0.58 11.38
N ALA A 170 -9.41 0.25 12.46
CA ALA A 170 -8.83 0.22 13.81
C ALA A 170 -7.88 -0.96 14.03
N ILE A 171 -7.96 -2.02 13.22
CA ILE A 171 -7.04 -3.16 13.27
C ILE A 171 -5.73 -2.77 12.55
N ARG A 172 -4.75 -2.30 13.31
CA ARG A 172 -3.40 -1.93 12.85
C ARG A 172 -2.36 -2.15 13.94
#